data_AF-A0A8X8WJE0-F1
#
_entry.id   AF-A0A8X8WJE0-F1
#
_cell.length_a   1.000
_cell.length_b   1.000
_cell.length_c   1.000
_cell.angle_alpha   90.00
_cell.angle_beta   90.00
_cell.angle_gamma   90.00
#
_symmetry.space_group_name_H-M   'P 1'
#
loop_
_entity.id
_entity.type
_entity.pdbx_description
1 polymer ?
#
loop_
_entity_poly.entity_id
_entity_poly.type
_entity_poly.pdbx_seq_one_letter_code
_entity_poly.pdbx_strand_id
1 'polypeptide(L)'
;MTPLLIICYFIYTTFTTTILSILLGLRLLRRRLFSPSTSSDNVGNVVALYEGALNHERRNPVRNSFRFTTRYALIDLDRAPYAPPTYLSADEARRMAKTNGPVFLLTTLPSLGYRSTPVSYYYCYDIDDSKKSFKKCIVEGTNTPWAESVTFVFEPSFDSVPKCEYISPFSVSTIFLVYKSFLIRDYFLATLKAKKVQISSTTPDDLEAFFWLQPHKGSLISYWNGVKLWWKNADFHEHPRKENSMYREKALERNQKIQFCPAFGGNSAANAVVVSHEDTIDRCFMWKDAPWPWSYLIAPIASSTSKTS
;
A
#
# COMPACT_ATOMS: atom_id res chain seq x y z
N MET A 1 5.53 -4.46 -23.23
CA MET A 1 6.72 -3.57 -23.36
C MET A 1 7.87 -4.37 -23.94
N THR A 2 8.76 -3.74 -24.70
CA THR A 2 9.99 -4.39 -25.19
C THR A 2 11.04 -4.52 -24.07
N PRO A 3 11.90 -5.55 -24.09
CA PRO A 3 12.94 -5.73 -23.07
C PRO A 3 13.94 -4.55 -23.03
N LEU A 4 14.16 -3.88 -24.16
CA LEU A 4 14.98 -2.67 -24.25
C LEU A 4 14.48 -1.55 -23.33
N LEU A 5 13.16 -1.27 -23.32
CA LEU A 5 12.59 -0.23 -22.47
C LEU A 5 12.77 -0.53 -20.97
N ILE A 6 12.75 -1.82 -20.59
CA ILE A 6 12.98 -2.26 -19.21
C ILE A 6 14.44 -2.00 -18.81
N ILE A 7 15.40 -2.34 -19.69
CA ILE A 7 16.83 -2.07 -19.47
C ILE A 7 17.11 -0.56 -19.36
N CYS A 8 16.59 0.24 -20.31
CA CYS A 8 16.70 1.70 -20.26
C CYS A 8 16.12 2.28 -18.97
N TYR A 9 14.98 1.77 -18.51
CA TYR A 9 14.37 2.18 -17.25
C TYR A 9 15.24 1.85 -16.01
N PHE A 10 15.85 0.67 -15.96
CA PHE A 10 16.78 0.31 -14.87
C PHE A 10 18.03 1.20 -14.88
N ILE A 11 18.60 1.50 -16.05
CA ILE A 11 19.74 2.42 -16.19
C ILE A 11 19.35 3.82 -15.70
N TYR A 12 18.23 4.37 -16.20
CA TYR A 12 17.69 5.66 -15.78
C TYR A 12 17.47 5.73 -14.27
N THR A 13 16.81 4.73 -13.69
CA THR A 13 16.50 4.68 -12.25
C THR A 13 17.78 4.63 -11.42
N THR A 14 18.76 3.84 -11.83
CA THR A 14 20.05 3.72 -11.14
C THR A 14 20.82 5.04 -11.17
N PHE A 15 20.88 5.68 -12.34
CA PHE A 15 21.56 6.96 -12.53
C PHE A 15 20.90 8.09 -11.73
N THR A 16 19.58 8.26 -11.85
CA THR A 16 18.82 9.30 -11.10
C THR A 16 18.88 9.08 -9.60
N THR A 17 18.74 7.84 -9.12
CA THR A 17 18.87 7.49 -7.70
C THR A 17 20.27 7.84 -7.19
N THR A 18 21.31 7.52 -7.95
CA THR A 18 22.71 7.81 -7.57
C THR A 18 22.95 9.31 -7.44
N ILE A 19 22.52 10.11 -8.42
CA ILE A 19 22.64 11.57 -8.39
C ILE A 19 21.89 12.15 -7.18
N LEU A 20 20.62 11.77 -7.01
CA LEU A 20 19.81 12.28 -5.90
C LEU A 20 20.38 11.85 -4.53
N SER A 21 20.93 10.64 -4.44
CA SER A 21 21.59 10.13 -3.21
C SER A 21 22.82 10.96 -2.86
N ILE A 22 23.63 11.34 -3.86
CA ILE A 22 24.79 12.21 -3.67
C ILE A 22 24.33 13.63 -3.27
N LEU A 23 23.34 14.19 -3.97
CA LEU A 23 22.79 15.52 -3.66
C LEU A 23 22.15 15.60 -2.26
N LEU A 24 21.47 14.55 -1.80
CA LEU A 24 20.96 14.45 -0.44
C LEU A 24 22.11 14.40 0.58
N GLY A 25 23.13 13.57 0.33
CA GLY A 25 24.34 13.52 1.16
C GLY A 25 25.03 14.89 1.29
N LEU A 26 25.16 15.62 0.17
CA LEU A 26 25.73 16.97 0.13
C LEU A 26 24.85 18.00 0.86
N ARG A 27 23.51 17.95 0.73
CA ARG A 27 22.57 18.79 1.49
C ARG A 27 22.73 18.57 3.00
N LEU A 28 22.69 17.32 3.45
CA LEU A 28 22.83 16.94 4.86
C LEU A 28 24.19 17.34 5.42
N LEU A 29 25.28 17.14 4.67
CA LEU A 29 26.62 17.56 5.05
C LEU A 29 26.74 19.09 5.15
N ARG A 30 26.24 19.83 4.15
CA ARG A 30 26.23 21.31 4.17
C ARG A 30 25.44 21.82 5.37
N ARG A 31 24.27 21.27 5.65
CA ARG A 31 23.44 21.65 6.80
C ARG A 31 24.15 21.38 8.13
N ARG A 32 24.87 20.25 8.25
CA ARG A 32 25.68 19.93 9.43
C ARG A 32 26.89 20.86 9.64
N LEU A 33 27.46 21.40 8.56
CA LEU A 33 28.68 22.22 8.60
C LEU A 33 28.42 23.74 8.66
N PHE A 34 27.33 24.23 8.06
CA PHE A 34 27.16 25.66 7.78
C PHE A 34 25.84 26.30 8.25
N SER A 35 24.88 25.52 8.80
CA SER A 35 23.59 26.08 9.25
C SER A 35 23.49 26.17 10.78
N PRO A 36 23.48 27.39 11.36
CA PRO A 36 22.76 27.61 12.60
C PRO A 36 21.25 27.44 12.35
N SER A 37 20.52 27.05 13.38
CA SER A 37 19.08 26.75 13.34
C SER A 37 18.27 27.88 12.70
N THR A 38 17.67 27.60 11.54
CA THR A 38 16.76 28.51 10.84
C THR A 38 15.45 27.78 10.54
N SER A 39 14.34 28.46 10.88
CA SER A 39 12.91 28.14 10.65
C SER A 39 12.51 26.67 10.45
N SER A 40 11.65 26.17 11.34
CA SER A 40 11.05 24.84 11.20
C SER A 40 10.05 24.77 10.05
N ASP A 41 10.56 24.50 8.84
CA ASP A 41 9.79 23.90 7.74
C ASP A 41 9.47 22.45 8.11
N ASN A 42 8.63 22.29 9.14
CA ASN A 42 8.04 21.01 9.49
C ASN A 42 7.20 20.55 8.30
N VAL A 43 7.38 19.31 7.88
CA VAL A 43 6.46 18.64 6.94
C VAL A 43 5.12 18.43 7.67
N GLY A 44 4.27 19.47 7.65
CA GLY A 44 3.24 19.73 8.67
C GLY A 44 2.11 18.71 8.78
N ASN A 45 1.98 17.83 7.78
CA ASN A 45 1.05 16.71 7.77
C ASN A 45 1.65 15.39 8.32
N VAL A 46 2.98 15.26 8.44
CA VAL A 46 3.62 14.04 9.00
C VAL A 46 3.60 14.08 10.52
N VAL A 47 2.73 13.27 11.13
CA VAL A 47 2.48 13.24 12.58
C VAL A 47 3.39 12.26 13.33
N ALA A 48 3.83 11.19 12.66
CA ALA A 48 4.76 10.22 13.22
C ALA A 48 5.53 9.46 12.14
N LEU A 49 6.76 9.06 12.47
CA LEU A 49 7.53 8.09 11.71
C LEU A 49 7.61 6.78 12.48
N TYR A 50 7.64 5.68 11.75
CA TYR A 50 7.70 4.32 12.28
C TYR A 50 8.83 3.57 11.59
N GLU A 51 9.67 2.91 12.38
CA GLU A 51 10.67 1.96 11.89
C GLU A 51 10.36 0.57 12.44
N GLY A 52 10.53 -0.45 11.60
CA GLY A 52 10.09 -1.80 11.92
C GLY A 52 10.64 -2.85 10.98
N ALA A 53 10.05 -4.05 11.08
CA ALA A 53 10.27 -5.13 10.14
C ALA A 53 8.94 -5.64 9.58
N LEU A 54 8.91 -5.86 8.27
CA LEU A 54 7.88 -6.66 7.63
C LEU A 54 8.41 -8.10 7.54
N ASN A 55 7.68 -9.03 8.16
CA ASN A 55 7.83 -10.45 7.95
C ASN A 55 6.83 -10.88 6.86
N HIS A 56 7.30 -11.67 5.90
CA HIS A 56 6.51 -12.22 4.82
C HIS A 56 6.80 -13.72 4.74
N GLU A 57 5.93 -14.56 5.31
CA GLU A 57 5.96 -16.01 5.14
C GLU A 57 4.91 -16.43 4.11
N ARG A 58 5.34 -17.18 3.10
CA ARG A 58 4.49 -17.97 2.22
C ARG A 58 4.67 -19.45 2.58
N ARG A 59 3.57 -20.19 2.66
CA ARG A 59 3.51 -21.61 3.00
C ARG A 59 3.18 -22.48 1.78
N ASN A 60 2.14 -22.13 1.00
CA ASN A 60 1.66 -22.89 -0.17
C ASN A 60 1.67 -22.09 -1.50
N PRO A 61 1.82 -22.75 -2.67
CA PRO A 61 2.19 -24.16 -2.83
C PRO A 61 3.70 -24.38 -2.56
N VAL A 62 4.51 -23.34 -2.74
CA VAL A 62 5.95 -23.36 -2.44
C VAL A 62 6.26 -22.46 -1.25
N ARG A 63 6.90 -23.04 -0.22
CA ARG A 63 7.30 -22.29 0.99
C ARG A 63 8.42 -21.30 0.69
N ASN A 64 8.20 -20.04 1.04
CA ASN A 64 9.24 -19.01 1.02
C ASN A 64 8.98 -17.96 2.11
N SER A 65 9.95 -17.73 2.99
CA SER A 65 9.83 -16.75 4.07
C SER A 65 11.00 -15.77 4.04
N PHE A 66 10.71 -14.50 4.24
CA PHE A 66 11.72 -13.45 4.36
C PHE A 66 11.27 -12.34 5.32
N ARG A 67 12.26 -11.62 5.86
CA ARG A 67 12.07 -10.48 6.74
C ARG A 67 12.93 -9.32 6.26
N PHE A 68 12.39 -8.11 6.24
CA PHE A 68 13.15 -6.92 5.89
C PHE A 68 12.77 -5.72 6.75
N THR A 69 13.73 -4.81 6.97
CA THR A 69 13.44 -3.55 7.66
C THR A 69 12.63 -2.63 6.77
N THR A 70 11.66 -1.95 7.37
CA THR A 70 10.73 -1.08 6.67
C THR A 70 10.45 0.16 7.51
N ARG A 71 10.15 1.25 6.82
CA ARG A 71 9.87 2.56 7.38
C ARG A 71 8.55 3.07 6.81
N TYR A 72 7.77 3.71 7.67
CA TYR A 72 6.47 4.28 7.34
C TYR A 72 6.34 5.67 7.96
N ALA A 73 5.61 6.54 7.28
CA ALA A 73 5.14 7.82 7.78
C ALA A 73 3.64 7.70 8.03
N LEU A 74 3.19 8.21 9.17
CA LEU A 74 1.78 8.45 9.47
C LEU A 74 1.49 9.93 9.15
N ILE A 75 0.67 10.13 8.13
CA ILE A 75 0.32 11.43 7.56
C ILE A 75 -1.13 11.72 7.92
N ASP A 76 -1.40 12.88 8.52
CA ASP A 76 -2.74 13.40 8.73
C ASP A 76 -3.21 14.04 7.42
N LEU A 77 -4.19 13.41 6.75
CA LEU A 77 -4.64 13.84 5.43
C LEU A 77 -5.51 15.10 5.48
N ASP A 78 -5.96 15.50 6.67
CA ASP A 78 -6.71 16.73 6.92
C ASP A 78 -5.78 17.93 7.17
N ARG A 79 -4.46 17.74 7.17
CA ARG A 79 -3.46 18.80 7.30
C ARG A 79 -2.77 19.09 5.98
N ALA A 80 -2.45 20.37 5.76
CA ALA A 80 -1.62 20.80 4.65
C ALA A 80 -0.14 20.37 4.84
N PRO A 81 0.60 20.13 3.74
CA PRO A 81 0.10 20.04 2.36
C PRO A 81 -0.70 18.75 2.14
N TYR A 82 -1.71 18.80 1.27
CA TYR A 82 -2.63 17.68 1.03
C TYR A 82 -1.95 16.39 0.54
N ALA A 83 -2.70 15.28 0.57
CA ALA A 83 -2.26 13.98 0.09
C ALA A 83 -1.56 14.06 -1.28
N PRO A 84 -0.39 13.40 -1.48
CA PRO A 84 0.22 13.33 -2.80
C PRO A 84 -0.77 12.74 -3.82
N PRO A 85 -0.86 13.26 -5.07
CA PRO A 85 -2.00 13.09 -5.98
C PRO A 85 -2.24 11.66 -6.52
N THR A 86 -1.57 10.64 -5.97
CA THR A 86 -1.79 9.22 -6.27
C THR A 86 -2.47 8.45 -5.14
N TYR A 87 -2.54 9.04 -3.95
CA TYR A 87 -3.25 8.50 -2.78
C TYR A 87 -4.65 9.10 -2.71
N LEU A 88 -5.56 8.45 -1.98
CA LEU A 88 -6.88 9.03 -1.71
C LEU A 88 -6.74 10.31 -0.89
N SER A 89 -7.56 11.31 -1.22
CA SER A 89 -7.83 12.45 -0.34
C SER A 89 -8.59 12.01 0.92
N ALA A 90 -8.60 12.86 1.95
CA ALA A 90 -9.36 12.59 3.17
C ALA A 90 -10.87 12.39 2.87
N ASP A 91 -11.44 13.16 1.94
CA ASP A 91 -12.87 13.10 1.61
C ASP A 91 -13.25 11.92 0.71
N GLU A 92 -12.33 11.42 -0.12
CA GLU A 92 -12.50 10.13 -0.79
C GLU A 92 -12.46 8.98 0.21
N ALA A 93 -11.49 8.98 1.13
CA ALA A 93 -11.38 7.98 2.18
C ALA A 93 -12.62 7.97 3.11
N ARG A 94 -13.13 9.16 3.51
CA ARG A 94 -14.38 9.30 4.27
C ARG A 94 -15.58 8.69 3.56
N ARG A 95 -15.80 9.08 2.29
CA ARG A 95 -16.93 8.56 1.47
C ARG A 95 -16.83 7.05 1.30
N MET A 96 -15.63 6.55 1.03
CA MET A 96 -15.38 5.12 0.84
C MET A 96 -15.60 4.31 2.13
N ALA A 97 -15.09 4.79 3.27
CA ALA A 97 -15.26 4.12 4.56
C ALA A 97 -16.63 4.35 5.23
N LYS A 98 -17.42 5.31 4.74
CA LYS A 98 -18.66 5.81 5.38
C LYS A 98 -18.37 6.31 6.80
N THR A 99 -17.38 7.19 6.91
CA THR A 99 -16.90 7.79 8.18
C THR A 99 -16.87 9.32 8.13
N ASN A 100 -17.05 9.98 9.27
CA ASN A 100 -17.14 11.45 9.38
C ASN A 100 -15.92 12.14 10.04
N GLY A 101 -15.00 11.38 10.65
CA GLY A 101 -13.87 11.91 11.42
C GLY A 101 -12.58 12.09 10.62
N PRO A 102 -11.43 12.29 11.30
CA PRO A 102 -10.14 12.54 10.65
C PRO A 102 -9.55 11.27 10.01
N VAL A 103 -8.74 11.45 8.95
CA VAL A 103 -8.14 10.35 8.18
C VAL A 103 -6.61 10.38 8.24
N PHE A 104 -5.98 9.26 8.62
CA PHE A 104 -4.52 9.14 8.70
C PHE A 104 -3.98 8.07 7.75
N LEU A 105 -3.08 8.45 6.85
CA LEU A 105 -2.38 7.56 5.92
C LEU A 105 -1.07 7.07 6.50
N LEU A 106 -0.94 5.77 6.74
CA LEU A 106 0.31 5.08 7.02
C LEU A 106 0.88 4.50 5.72
N THR A 107 1.98 5.08 5.24
CA THR A 107 2.58 4.72 3.95
C THR A 107 4.11 4.80 3.97
N THR A 108 4.78 4.10 3.07
CA THR A 108 6.19 4.38 2.76
C THR A 108 6.25 5.53 1.76
N LEU A 109 7.01 6.59 2.09
CA LEU A 109 7.15 7.74 1.20
C LEU A 109 8.09 7.45 0.02
N PRO A 110 7.90 8.12 -1.13
CA PRO A 110 8.88 8.12 -2.20
C PRO A 110 10.23 8.66 -1.74
N SER A 111 11.32 8.20 -2.35
CA SER A 111 12.69 8.64 -2.03
C SER A 111 13.58 8.51 -3.27
N LEU A 112 14.50 9.46 -3.47
CA LEU A 112 15.54 9.42 -4.51
C LEU A 112 15.04 9.04 -5.91
N GLY A 113 13.96 9.66 -6.36
CA GLY A 113 13.39 9.49 -7.70
C GLY A 113 12.56 8.21 -7.89
N TYR A 114 12.40 7.38 -6.85
CA TYR A 114 11.69 6.09 -6.90
C TYR A 114 10.51 6.02 -5.91
N ARG A 115 9.43 5.38 -6.34
CA ARG A 115 8.19 5.18 -5.60
C ARG A 115 7.72 3.75 -5.80
N SER A 116 7.80 2.95 -4.75
CA SER A 116 7.22 1.61 -4.71
C SER A 116 6.79 1.34 -3.28
N THR A 117 5.47 1.26 -3.09
CA THR A 117 4.84 1.08 -1.78
C THR A 117 3.94 -0.14 -1.87
N PRO A 118 4.34 -1.29 -1.29
CA PRO A 118 3.61 -2.55 -1.48
C PRO A 118 2.22 -2.51 -0.82
N VAL A 119 2.07 -1.75 0.27
CA VAL A 119 0.80 -1.53 0.94
C VAL A 119 0.79 -0.18 1.66
N SER A 120 -0.35 0.50 1.59
CA SER A 120 -0.68 1.71 2.35
C SER A 120 -1.98 1.47 3.13
N TYR A 121 -2.09 2.09 4.31
CA TYR A 121 -3.26 1.95 5.18
C TYR A 121 -3.83 3.33 5.50
N TYR A 122 -5.13 3.54 5.30
CA TYR A 122 -5.83 4.74 5.74
C TYR A 122 -6.64 4.39 6.99
N TYR A 123 -6.35 5.02 8.12
CA TYR A 123 -7.13 4.87 9.35
C TYR A 123 -8.25 5.91 9.35
N CYS A 124 -9.49 5.44 9.25
CA CYS A 124 -10.69 6.26 9.18
C CYS A 124 -11.38 6.25 10.54
N TYR A 125 -11.47 7.41 11.15
CA TYR A 125 -12.11 7.63 12.44
C TYR A 125 -13.50 8.21 12.25
N ASP A 126 -14.37 8.02 13.24
CA ASP A 126 -15.60 8.78 13.41
C ASP A 126 -15.49 9.76 14.58
N ILE A 127 -16.39 10.73 14.60
CA ILE A 127 -16.61 11.69 15.66
C ILE A 127 -18.09 11.62 16.04
N ASP A 128 -18.36 11.12 17.23
CA ASP A 128 -19.68 11.09 17.87
C ASP A 128 -19.59 11.87 19.20
N ASP A 129 -20.45 12.86 19.43
CA ASP A 129 -20.41 13.73 20.64
C ASP A 129 -19.00 14.26 20.99
N SER A 130 -18.26 14.71 19.96
CA SER A 130 -16.85 15.15 20.06
C SER A 130 -15.83 14.08 20.51
N LYS A 131 -16.23 12.81 20.64
CA LYS A 131 -15.34 11.68 20.90
C LYS A 131 -14.87 11.08 19.58
N LYS A 132 -13.56 11.07 19.37
CA LYS A 132 -12.91 10.42 18.23
C LYS A 132 -12.86 8.90 18.46
N SER A 133 -13.62 8.14 17.68
CA SER A 133 -13.63 6.67 17.68
C SER A 133 -12.90 6.12 16.45
N PHE A 134 -12.14 5.04 16.59
CA PHE A 134 -11.57 4.35 15.41
C PHE A 134 -12.60 3.35 14.89
N LYS A 135 -12.99 3.45 13.61
CA LYS A 135 -14.08 2.66 13.03
C LYS A 135 -13.59 1.71 11.94
N LYS A 136 -13.02 2.25 10.86
CA LYS A 136 -12.63 1.47 9.68
C LYS A 136 -11.20 1.77 9.24
N CYS A 137 -10.64 0.86 8.45
CA CYS A 137 -9.40 1.08 7.75
C CYS A 137 -9.57 0.75 6.27
N ILE A 138 -8.85 1.45 5.41
CA ILE A 138 -8.77 1.16 3.98
C ILE A 138 -7.38 0.61 3.71
N VAL A 139 -7.27 -0.54 3.05
CA VAL A 139 -5.99 -1.01 2.49
C VAL A 139 -5.91 -0.57 1.04
N GLU A 140 -4.77 -0.03 0.65
CA GLU A 140 -4.36 0.08 -0.75
C GLU A 140 -3.16 -0.84 -0.98
N GLY A 141 -3.38 -1.94 -1.70
CA GLY A 141 -2.35 -2.93 -2.01
C GLY A 141 -1.84 -2.74 -3.44
N THR A 142 -0.54 -2.50 -3.59
CA THR A 142 0.08 -2.30 -4.92
C THR A 142 0.68 -3.59 -5.45
N ASN A 143 0.37 -3.87 -6.70
CA ASN A 143 0.75 -5.07 -7.41
C ASN A 143 2.07 -4.90 -8.17
N THR A 144 3.19 -5.24 -7.52
CA THR A 144 4.56 -4.86 -7.94
C THR A 144 4.99 -5.30 -9.35
N PRO A 145 4.54 -6.43 -9.94
CA PRO A 145 4.92 -6.80 -11.32
C PRO A 145 4.11 -6.09 -12.41
N TRP A 146 2.88 -5.68 -12.13
CA TRP A 146 1.87 -5.41 -13.16
C TRP A 146 1.23 -4.02 -13.10
N ALA A 147 1.73 -3.12 -12.25
CA ALA A 147 1.30 -1.72 -12.22
C ALA A 147 -0.21 -1.53 -11.93
N GLU A 148 -0.78 -2.36 -11.06
CA GLU A 148 -2.15 -2.19 -10.58
C GLU A 148 -2.15 -1.94 -9.07
N SER A 149 -3.21 -1.31 -8.57
CA SER A 149 -3.47 -1.25 -7.14
C SER A 149 -4.95 -1.51 -6.88
N VAL A 150 -5.21 -2.24 -5.81
CA VAL A 150 -6.56 -2.54 -5.33
C VAL A 150 -6.75 -1.86 -3.99
N THR A 151 -7.86 -1.16 -3.86
CA THR A 151 -8.25 -0.47 -2.63
C THR A 151 -9.54 -1.10 -2.09
N PHE A 152 -9.60 -1.36 -0.78
CA PHE A 152 -10.77 -1.95 -0.13
C PHE A 152 -10.92 -1.52 1.33
N VAL A 153 -12.16 -1.48 1.82
CA VAL A 153 -12.52 -1.13 3.21
C VAL A 153 -12.57 -2.38 4.10
N PHE A 154 -12.17 -2.23 5.36
CA PHE A 154 -12.33 -3.26 6.39
C PHE A 154 -12.46 -2.69 7.80
N GLU A 155 -13.02 -3.50 8.69
CA GLU A 155 -13.22 -3.23 10.12
C GLU A 155 -12.30 -4.15 10.94
N PRO A 156 -11.16 -3.66 11.48
CA PRO A 156 -10.14 -4.53 12.08
C PRO A 156 -10.60 -5.37 13.28
N SER A 157 -11.73 -4.99 13.89
CA SER A 157 -12.35 -5.67 15.03
C SER A 157 -13.10 -6.95 14.64
N PHE A 158 -13.55 -7.05 13.38
CA PHE A 158 -14.51 -8.08 12.95
C PHE A 158 -14.13 -8.79 11.63
N ASP A 159 -13.28 -8.19 10.80
CA ASP A 159 -13.13 -8.62 9.41
C ASP A 159 -11.96 -9.57 9.07
N SER A 160 -12.23 -10.44 8.11
CA SER A 160 -11.24 -11.09 7.24
C SER A 160 -11.54 -10.74 5.78
N VAL A 161 -10.56 -10.23 5.03
CA VAL A 161 -10.80 -9.45 3.80
C VAL A 161 -10.05 -10.00 2.58
N PRO A 162 -10.57 -9.94 1.34
CA PRO A 162 -9.87 -10.34 0.12
C PRO A 162 -8.40 -9.91 0.01
N LYS A 163 -7.49 -10.87 0.24
CA LYS A 163 -6.24 -10.87 -0.52
C LYS A 163 -6.65 -11.14 -1.97
N CYS A 164 -6.76 -10.07 -2.73
CA CYS A 164 -7.03 -10.13 -4.15
C CYS A 164 -5.90 -10.95 -4.79
N GLU A 165 -6.26 -12.05 -5.45
CA GLU A 165 -5.32 -13.06 -5.99
C GLU A 165 -4.20 -12.40 -6.81
N TYR A 166 -4.60 -11.39 -7.57
CA TYR A 166 -3.79 -10.58 -8.45
C TYR A 166 -2.67 -9.79 -7.77
N ILE A 167 -2.62 -9.60 -6.44
CA ILE A 167 -1.53 -8.85 -5.76
C ILE A 167 -0.21 -9.68 -5.74
N SER A 168 -0.18 -10.90 -6.30
CA SER A 168 1.06 -11.67 -6.46
C SER A 168 1.02 -12.61 -7.68
N PRO A 169 2.06 -12.66 -8.54
CA PRO A 169 2.07 -13.45 -9.77
C PRO A 169 2.28 -14.95 -9.56
N PHE A 170 2.49 -15.38 -8.31
CA PHE A 170 2.70 -16.78 -7.97
C PHE A 170 1.53 -17.36 -7.16
N SER A 171 0.36 -16.72 -7.11
CA SER A 171 -0.75 -17.10 -6.21
C SER A 171 -1.93 -17.70 -6.95
N VAL A 172 -2.12 -19.02 -6.81
CA VAL A 172 -3.39 -19.71 -7.04
C VAL A 172 -4.14 -19.91 -5.72
N SER A 173 -5.47 -19.93 -5.82
CA SER A 173 -6.48 -19.99 -4.74
C SER A 173 -6.62 -18.74 -3.85
N THR A 174 -7.88 -18.48 -3.53
CA THR A 174 -8.47 -17.27 -2.94
C THR A 174 -8.31 -17.25 -1.41
N ILE A 175 -8.47 -16.10 -0.73
CA ILE A 175 -8.66 -15.93 0.75
C ILE A 175 -7.39 -15.80 1.64
N PHE A 176 -7.14 -14.81 2.56
CA PHE A 176 -7.62 -13.42 2.90
C PHE A 176 -6.51 -12.64 3.69
N LEU A 177 -6.78 -11.43 4.22
CA LEU A 177 -5.95 -10.64 5.17
C LEU A 177 -6.81 -9.82 6.18
N VAL A 178 -6.42 -9.71 7.48
CA VAL A 178 -6.48 -8.50 8.37
C VAL A 178 -5.97 -8.72 9.84
N TYR A 179 -5.82 -7.63 10.60
CA TYR A 179 -4.91 -7.37 11.73
C TYR A 179 -5.33 -7.90 13.12
N LYS A 180 -4.90 -9.13 13.49
CA LYS A 180 -4.45 -9.47 14.86
C LYS A 180 -3.68 -10.81 14.84
N SER A 181 -2.37 -10.80 15.10
CA SER A 181 -1.52 -12.01 15.19
C SER A 181 -1.84 -13.09 14.12
N PHE A 182 -1.64 -12.74 12.84
CA PHE A 182 -2.01 -13.57 11.69
C PHE A 182 -1.68 -15.07 11.83
N LEU A 183 -2.74 -15.88 11.84
CA LEU A 183 -2.71 -17.31 11.58
C LEU A 183 -3.63 -17.60 10.39
N ILE A 184 -3.14 -17.35 9.17
CA ILE A 184 -3.68 -18.05 8.00
C ILE A 184 -2.98 -19.40 8.02
N ARG A 185 -3.76 -20.45 8.32
CA ARG A 185 -3.20 -21.73 8.77
C ARG A 185 -2.16 -22.28 7.76
N ASP A 186 -2.42 -22.17 6.45
CA ASP A 186 -1.65 -22.91 5.45
C ASP A 186 -1.09 -22.13 4.23
N TYR A 187 -1.39 -20.83 4.00
CA TYR A 187 -1.01 -20.16 2.71
C TYR A 187 -0.04 -18.99 2.80
N PHE A 188 -0.38 -17.90 3.48
CA PHE A 188 0.39 -16.65 3.45
C PHE A 188 0.27 -15.88 4.77
N LEU A 189 1.33 -15.19 5.17
CA LEU A 189 1.45 -14.50 6.45
C LEU A 189 2.30 -13.25 6.26
N ALA A 190 1.65 -12.08 6.27
CA ALA A 190 2.33 -10.79 6.40
C ALA A 190 2.23 -10.32 7.86
N THR A 191 3.32 -9.82 8.44
CA THR A 191 3.29 -9.21 9.77
C THR A 191 4.22 -8.01 9.81
N LEU A 192 3.64 -6.82 9.97
CA LEU A 192 4.37 -5.59 10.24
C LEU A 192 4.52 -5.42 11.75
N LYS A 193 5.76 -5.37 12.25
CA LYS A 193 6.07 -4.94 13.62
C LYS A 193 6.92 -3.67 13.54
N ALA A 194 6.35 -2.53 13.91
CA ALA A 194 7.03 -1.24 13.89
C ALA A 194 6.89 -0.50 15.22
N LYS A 195 7.86 0.36 15.53
CA LYS A 195 7.88 1.24 16.69
C LYS A 195 7.87 2.69 16.20
N LYS A 196 7.18 3.57 16.94
CA LYS A 196 7.23 5.01 16.69
C LYS A 196 8.65 5.51 16.96
N VAL A 197 9.21 6.27 16.03
CA VAL A 197 10.49 6.97 16.17
C VAL A 197 10.21 8.31 16.85
N GLN A 198 11.07 8.72 17.79
CA GLN A 198 10.99 10.06 18.38
C GLN A 198 11.54 11.08 17.40
N ILE A 199 10.82 12.20 17.23
CA ILE A 199 11.17 13.24 16.26
C ILE A 199 11.06 14.60 16.94
N SER A 200 12.15 15.36 16.93
CA SER A 200 12.19 16.72 17.50
C SER A 200 11.76 17.79 16.49
N SER A 201 12.02 17.57 15.21
CA SER A 201 11.50 18.32 14.06
C SER A 201 11.66 17.47 12.79
N THR A 202 10.82 17.70 11.76
CA THR A 202 10.91 16.96 10.50
C THR A 202 11.11 17.94 9.34
N THR A 203 12.35 18.23 8.96
CA THR A 203 12.59 18.94 7.70
C THR A 203 12.41 17.98 6.51
N PRO A 204 12.17 18.49 5.28
CA PRO A 204 12.10 17.65 4.09
C PRO A 204 13.36 16.77 3.88
N ASP A 205 14.55 17.31 4.18
CA ASP A 205 15.81 16.57 4.08
C ASP A 205 15.91 15.43 5.11
N ASP A 206 15.42 15.62 6.34
CA ASP A 206 15.37 14.56 7.36
C ASP A 206 14.40 13.45 6.97
N LEU A 207 13.28 13.82 6.35
CA LEU A 207 12.29 12.87 5.86
C LEU A 207 12.85 12.07 4.68
N GLU A 208 13.49 12.73 3.71
CA GLU A 208 14.14 12.05 2.59
C GLU A 208 15.28 11.13 3.05
N ALA A 209 16.07 11.56 4.05
CA ALA A 209 17.10 10.76 4.70
C ALA A 209 16.53 9.56 5.49
N PHE A 210 15.39 9.73 6.15
CA PHE A 210 14.71 8.63 6.83
C PHE A 210 14.22 7.58 5.82
N PHE A 211 13.72 7.99 4.65
CA PHE A 211 13.30 7.07 3.59
C PHE A 211 14.40 6.66 2.60
N TRP A 212 15.66 7.06 2.83
CA TRP A 212 16.81 6.84 1.92
C TRP A 212 16.88 5.39 1.43
N LEU A 213 16.69 5.19 0.11
CA LEU A 213 16.67 3.89 -0.59
C LEU A 213 15.61 2.88 -0.09
N GLN A 214 14.69 3.27 0.80
CA GLN A 214 13.70 2.35 1.39
C GLN A 214 12.71 1.76 0.35
N PRO A 215 12.16 2.54 -0.61
CA PRO A 215 11.29 1.98 -1.65
C PRO A 215 12.04 1.06 -2.64
N HIS A 216 13.31 1.39 -2.95
CA HIS A 216 14.20 0.54 -3.76
C HIS A 216 14.46 -0.80 -3.06
N LYS A 217 14.81 -0.76 -1.78
CA LYS A 217 15.07 -1.95 -0.95
C LYS A 217 13.84 -2.87 -0.90
N GLY A 218 12.66 -2.32 -0.69
CA GLY A 218 11.40 -3.09 -0.72
C GLY A 218 11.18 -3.78 -2.06
N SER A 219 11.46 -3.10 -3.16
CA SER A 219 11.28 -3.62 -4.53
C SER A 219 12.31 -4.69 -4.87
N LEU A 220 13.60 -4.44 -4.63
CA LEU A 220 14.68 -5.41 -4.83
C LEU A 220 14.43 -6.72 -4.07
N ILE A 221 13.99 -6.61 -2.81
CA ILE A 221 13.66 -7.78 -1.98
C ILE A 221 12.42 -8.51 -2.54
N SER A 222 11.42 -7.78 -3.04
CA SER A 222 10.22 -8.38 -3.65
C SER A 222 10.55 -9.13 -4.93
N TYR A 223 11.28 -8.52 -5.87
CA TYR A 223 11.72 -9.17 -7.10
C TYR A 223 12.65 -10.37 -6.83
N TRP A 224 13.62 -10.24 -5.92
CA TRP A 224 14.52 -11.33 -5.55
C TRP A 224 13.79 -12.54 -4.97
N ASN A 225 12.74 -12.32 -4.17
CA ASN A 225 11.90 -13.41 -3.68
C ASN A 225 10.97 -13.99 -4.76
N GLY A 226 10.59 -13.21 -5.77
CA GLY A 226 9.95 -13.72 -6.98
C GLY A 226 10.87 -14.65 -7.78
N VAL A 227 12.12 -14.25 -8.04
CA VAL A 227 13.13 -15.10 -8.71
C VAL A 227 13.39 -16.39 -7.91
N LYS A 228 13.47 -16.31 -6.58
CA LYS A 228 13.57 -17.50 -5.70
C LYS A 228 12.36 -18.43 -5.77
N LEU A 229 11.16 -17.93 -6.01
CA LEU A 229 9.97 -18.77 -6.21
C LEU A 229 10.00 -19.43 -7.58
N TRP A 230 10.37 -18.68 -8.63
CA TRP A 230 10.56 -19.22 -9.97
C TRP A 230 11.63 -20.33 -10.01
N TRP A 231 12.80 -20.14 -9.38
CA TRP A 231 13.83 -21.18 -9.23
C TRP A 231 13.40 -22.39 -8.40
N LYS A 232 12.31 -22.29 -7.63
CA LYS A 232 11.70 -23.41 -6.89
C LYS A 232 10.54 -24.06 -7.68
N ASN A 233 10.41 -23.77 -8.98
CA ASN A 233 9.32 -24.21 -9.84
C ASN A 233 7.92 -23.85 -9.30
N ALA A 234 7.77 -22.67 -8.68
CA ALA A 234 6.45 -22.15 -8.35
C ALA A 234 5.77 -21.62 -9.63
N ASP A 235 4.51 -21.99 -9.86
CA ASP A 235 3.73 -21.56 -11.01
C ASP A 235 3.68 -20.03 -11.11
N PHE A 236 4.04 -19.52 -12.28
CA PHE A 236 3.94 -18.10 -12.63
C PHE A 236 2.68 -17.89 -13.46
N HIS A 237 1.73 -17.12 -12.92
CA HIS A 237 0.51 -16.74 -13.62
C HIS A 237 0.73 -15.42 -14.34
N GLU A 238 0.35 -15.35 -15.61
CA GLU A 238 0.36 -14.08 -16.36
C GLU A 238 -0.76 -13.14 -15.91
N HIS A 239 -0.71 -11.88 -16.39
CA HIS A 239 -1.75 -10.91 -16.05
C HIS A 239 -3.07 -11.23 -16.76
N PRO A 240 -4.22 -11.29 -16.05
CA PRO A 240 -5.50 -11.68 -16.64
C PRO A 240 -5.97 -10.75 -17.77
N ARG A 241 -5.48 -9.50 -17.84
CA ARG A 241 -5.78 -8.54 -18.92
C ARG A 241 -5.40 -9.06 -20.31
N LYS A 242 -4.46 -10.03 -20.41
CA LYS A 242 -4.13 -10.69 -21.67
C LYS A 242 -5.25 -11.62 -22.16
N GLU A 243 -5.89 -12.34 -21.25
CA GLU A 243 -6.90 -13.36 -21.56
C GLU A 243 -8.31 -12.76 -21.63
N ASN A 244 -8.59 -11.72 -20.84
CA ASN A 244 -9.90 -11.11 -20.73
C ASN A 244 -9.76 -9.62 -20.40
N SER A 245 -10.28 -8.76 -21.27
CA SER A 245 -10.37 -7.31 -21.00
C SER A 245 -11.26 -7.00 -19.79
N MET A 246 -12.34 -7.77 -19.61
CA MET A 246 -13.31 -7.61 -18.52
C MET A 246 -12.89 -8.35 -17.23
N TYR A 247 -11.60 -8.28 -16.87
CA TYR A 247 -11.08 -8.99 -15.68
C TYR A 247 -11.40 -8.25 -14.38
N ARG A 248 -11.48 -6.90 -14.41
CA ARG A 248 -11.78 -6.08 -13.23
C ARG A 248 -13.23 -6.26 -12.78
N GLU A 249 -14.16 -6.34 -13.74
CA GLU A 249 -15.58 -6.57 -13.52
C GLU A 249 -15.80 -7.98 -12.96
N LYS A 250 -15.19 -9.02 -13.56
CA LYS A 250 -15.25 -10.38 -13.01
C LYS A 250 -14.60 -10.50 -11.62
N ALA A 251 -13.54 -9.73 -11.34
CA ALA A 251 -12.96 -9.65 -10.00
C ALA A 251 -13.92 -8.95 -9.02
N LEU A 252 -14.60 -7.88 -9.43
CA LEU A 252 -15.59 -7.16 -8.64
C LEU A 252 -16.81 -8.03 -8.33
N GLU A 253 -17.37 -8.73 -9.33
CA GLU A 253 -18.47 -9.69 -9.15
C GLU A 253 -18.11 -10.81 -8.16
N ARG A 254 -16.89 -11.35 -8.25
CA ARG A 254 -16.40 -12.36 -7.29
C ARG A 254 -16.26 -11.78 -5.89
N ASN A 255 -15.70 -10.57 -5.78
CA ASN A 255 -15.55 -9.88 -4.49
C ASN A 255 -16.90 -9.52 -3.85
N GLN A 256 -17.91 -9.16 -4.65
CA GLN A 256 -19.30 -8.99 -4.20
C GLN A 256 -19.89 -10.32 -3.71
N LYS A 257 -19.81 -11.41 -4.49
CA LYS A 257 -20.24 -12.75 -4.06
C LYS A 257 -19.57 -13.21 -2.76
N ILE A 258 -18.31 -12.81 -2.56
CA ILE A 258 -17.54 -13.04 -1.34
C ILE A 258 -18.07 -12.24 -0.12
N GLN A 259 -18.55 -11.00 -0.29
CA GLN A 259 -19.15 -10.21 0.80
C GLN A 259 -20.37 -10.92 1.42
N PHE A 260 -21.12 -11.69 0.63
CA PHE A 260 -22.30 -12.45 1.06
C PHE A 260 -21.99 -13.86 1.59
N CYS A 261 -20.70 -14.22 1.75
CA CYS A 261 -20.33 -15.55 2.21
C CYS A 261 -20.38 -15.62 3.76
N PRO A 262 -21.18 -16.53 4.39
CA PRO A 262 -21.43 -16.51 5.84
C PRO A 262 -20.18 -16.60 6.73
N ALA A 263 -19.08 -17.16 6.23
CA ALA A 263 -17.79 -17.19 6.95
C ALA A 263 -17.15 -15.79 7.12
N PHE A 264 -17.66 -14.76 6.43
CA PHE A 264 -17.06 -13.44 6.27
C PHE A 264 -18.08 -12.28 6.35
N GLY A 265 -19.32 -12.62 6.68
CA GLY A 265 -20.47 -11.72 6.77
C GLY A 265 -21.68 -12.50 7.30
N GLY A 266 -21.76 -12.68 8.62
CA GLY A 266 -22.86 -13.38 9.27
C GLY A 266 -22.47 -13.94 10.64
N ASN A 267 -23.26 -13.62 11.67
CA ASN A 267 -23.16 -14.29 12.96
C ASN A 267 -23.41 -15.80 12.81
N SER A 268 -22.91 -16.58 13.78
CA SER A 268 -23.00 -18.05 13.82
C SER A 268 -24.37 -18.59 13.40
N ALA A 269 -24.35 -19.65 12.58
CA ALA A 269 -25.52 -20.28 11.95
C ALA A 269 -26.47 -20.99 12.95
N ALA A 270 -27.12 -20.21 13.81
CA ALA A 270 -28.06 -20.68 14.83
C ALA A 270 -29.29 -19.79 15.02
N ASN A 271 -29.26 -18.51 14.65
CA ASN A 271 -30.42 -17.60 14.77
C ASN A 271 -30.60 -16.76 13.50
N ALA A 272 -31.57 -17.16 12.66
CA ALA A 272 -32.03 -16.38 11.52
C ALA A 272 -32.95 -15.23 12.00
N VAL A 273 -32.34 -14.19 12.58
CA VAL A 273 -33.00 -12.89 12.74
C VAL A 273 -32.85 -12.12 11.43
N VAL A 274 -33.92 -11.47 10.98
CA VAL A 274 -33.91 -10.64 9.77
C VAL A 274 -32.91 -9.51 9.95
N VAL A 275 -31.76 -9.62 9.28
CA VAL A 275 -30.73 -8.57 9.29
C VAL A 275 -31.21 -7.43 8.40
N SER A 276 -31.30 -6.24 8.98
CA SER A 276 -31.58 -4.98 8.30
C SER A 276 -30.62 -4.75 7.14
N HIS A 277 -31.12 -4.18 6.04
CA HIS A 277 -30.32 -3.93 4.83
C HIS A 277 -29.14 -2.93 5.04
N GLU A 278 -29.06 -2.29 6.21
CA GLU A 278 -28.01 -1.34 6.59
C GLU A 278 -26.74 -2.01 7.19
N ASP A 279 -26.84 -3.25 7.71
CA ASP A 279 -25.72 -3.92 8.40
C ASP A 279 -24.75 -4.66 7.46
N THR A 280 -25.00 -4.65 6.14
CA THR A 280 -24.04 -5.22 5.18
C THR A 280 -22.80 -4.37 5.05
N ILE A 281 -21.64 -4.90 5.50
CA ILE A 281 -20.32 -4.24 5.36
C ILE A 281 -19.98 -4.09 3.87
N ASP A 282 -20.24 -2.89 3.34
CA ASP A 282 -19.79 -2.46 2.03
C ASP A 282 -18.27 -2.32 2.00
N ARG A 283 -17.58 -3.39 1.57
CA ARG A 283 -16.11 -3.45 1.51
C ARG A 283 -15.50 -2.61 0.37
N CYS A 284 -16.32 -1.95 -0.46
CA CYS A 284 -15.99 -1.10 -1.60
C CYS A 284 -14.64 -1.40 -2.29
N PHE A 285 -14.65 -2.26 -3.32
CA PHE A 285 -13.43 -2.61 -4.06
C PHE A 285 -13.21 -1.65 -5.23
N MET A 286 -12.13 -0.87 -5.17
CA MET A 286 -11.68 -0.02 -6.27
C MET A 286 -10.41 -0.57 -6.92
N TRP A 287 -10.38 -0.55 -8.25
CA TRP A 287 -9.22 -0.92 -9.06
C TRP A 287 -8.69 0.32 -9.77
N LYS A 288 -7.41 0.62 -9.62
CA LYS A 288 -6.75 1.71 -10.35
C LYS A 288 -5.39 1.29 -10.88
N ASP A 289 -4.97 1.89 -11.98
CA ASP A 289 -3.60 1.75 -12.47
C ASP A 289 -2.65 2.39 -11.44
N ALA A 290 -1.63 1.65 -11.01
CA ALA A 290 -0.56 2.18 -10.19
C ALA A 290 0.43 2.94 -11.09
N PRO A 291 1.04 4.04 -10.62
CA PRO A 291 2.00 4.79 -11.42
C PRO A 291 3.20 3.90 -11.78
N TRP A 292 3.30 3.58 -13.06
CA TRP A 292 4.40 2.80 -13.63
C TRP A 292 4.97 3.51 -14.86
N PRO A 293 6.31 3.60 -15.02
CA PRO A 293 7.35 3.02 -14.17
C PRO A 293 7.36 3.57 -12.74
N TRP A 294 7.98 2.83 -11.81
CA TRP A 294 8.09 3.16 -10.37
C TRP A 294 8.94 4.42 -10.07
N SER A 295 9.08 5.36 -11.01
CA SER A 295 9.69 6.66 -10.80
C SER A 295 8.62 7.74 -10.69
N TYR A 296 8.71 8.59 -9.67
CA TYR A 296 7.84 9.76 -9.54
C TYR A 296 8.35 11.00 -10.30
N LEU A 297 9.51 10.90 -10.95
CA LEU A 297 10.09 11.94 -11.81
C LEU A 297 9.57 11.84 -13.25
N ILE A 298 9.10 10.65 -13.62
CA ILE A 298 8.40 10.40 -14.88
C ILE A 298 6.92 10.65 -14.58
N ALA A 299 6.33 11.68 -15.18
CA ALA A 299 4.89 11.85 -15.13
C ALA A 299 4.24 10.61 -15.78
N PRO A 300 3.19 10.01 -15.17
CA PRO A 300 2.44 8.97 -15.86
C PRO A 300 1.93 9.57 -17.17
N ILE A 301 2.23 8.90 -18.30
CA ILE A 301 1.64 9.26 -19.58
C ILE A 301 0.14 9.08 -19.39
N ALA A 302 -0.59 10.20 -19.32
CA ALA A 302 -2.03 10.17 -19.16
C ALA A 302 -2.62 9.36 -20.31
N SER A 303 -3.18 8.19 -20.00
CA SER A 303 -3.89 7.36 -20.96
C SER A 303 -5.19 8.08 -21.32
N SER A 304 -5.11 8.96 -22.31
CA SER A 304 -6.21 9.70 -22.92
C SER A 304 -7.17 8.75 -23.64
N THR A 305 -7.90 7.98 -22.85
CA THR A 305 -9.04 7.16 -23.25
C THR A 305 -10.33 7.70 -22.64
N SER A 306 -10.45 9.03 -22.63
CA SER A 306 -11.73 9.69 -22.74
C SER A 306 -12.28 9.49 -24.16
N LYS A 307 -13.07 8.43 -24.34
CA LYS A 307 -14.14 8.36 -25.33
C LYS A 307 -15.35 7.78 -24.57
N THR A 308 -16.35 8.54 -24.14
CA THR A 308 -17.36 9.27 -24.93
C THR A 308 -18.01 8.43 -26.03
N SER A 309 -18.92 7.56 -25.61
CA SER A 309 -20.21 7.28 -26.28
C SER A 309 -21.09 6.50 -25.29
#